data_AF-A0A8J2K029-F1
#
_entry.id   AF-A0A8J2K029-F1
#
_cell.length_a   1.000
_cell.length_b   1.000
_cell.length_c   1.000
_cell.angle_alpha   90.00
_cell.angle_beta   90.00
_cell.angle_gamma   90.00
#
_symmetry.space_group_name_H-M   'P 1'
#
loop_
_entity.id
_entity.type
_entity.pdbx_description
1 polymer ?
#
loop_
_entity_poly.entity_id
_entity_poly.type
_entity_poly.pdbx_seq_one_letter_code
_entity_poly.pdbx_strand_id
1 'polypeptide(L)'
;LCGIIKVLLSRRARTIPPSHHFKTPNPECQALVAGRIQVVTEATPFKGNLAGINCFGIGGTSAHAMLEFDCIETQRQLENHSENVELSIDNAEWRSNMDLNTENIPF
;
A
#
# COMPACT_ATOMS: atom_id res chain seq x y z
N LEU A 1 -5.31 -5.33 9.04
CA LEU A 1 -5.32 -5.29 7.55
C LEU A 1 -5.49 -3.87 6.98
N CYS A 2 -6.55 -3.13 7.33
CA CYS A 2 -6.80 -1.77 6.81
C CYS A 2 -5.58 -0.82 6.89
N GLY A 3 -4.89 -0.77 8.04
CA GLY A 3 -3.70 0.07 8.20
C GLY A 3 -2.56 -0.27 7.21
N ILE A 4 -2.35 -1.56 6.93
CA ILE A 4 -1.36 -2.02 5.93
C ILE A 4 -1.77 -1.55 4.54
N ILE A 5 -3.04 -1.78 4.14
CA ILE A 5 -3.56 -1.35 2.83
C ILE A 5 -3.41 0.16 2.67
N LYS A 6 -3.75 0.95 3.70
CA LYS A 6 -3.58 2.42 3.69
C LYS A 6 -2.13 2.78 3.39
N VAL A 7 -1.17 2.17 4.06
CA VAL A 7 0.26 2.46 3.87
C VAL A 7 0.73 2.06 2.47
N LEU A 8 0.38 0.86 1.98
CA LEU A 8 0.78 0.40 0.64
C LEU A 8 0.22 1.29 -0.46
N LEU A 9 -1.07 1.64 -0.39
CA LEU A 9 -1.69 2.56 -1.34
C LEU A 9 -1.09 3.96 -1.25
N SER A 10 -0.79 4.44 -0.04
CA SER A 10 -0.14 5.74 0.16
C SER A 10 1.25 5.79 -0.46
N ARG A 11 2.03 4.70 -0.35
CA ARG A 11 3.35 4.60 -0.96
C ARG A 11 3.27 4.57 -2.49
N ARG A 12 2.31 3.81 -3.04
CA ARG A 12 2.05 3.75 -4.49
C ARG A 12 1.63 5.11 -5.05
N ALA A 13 0.72 5.81 -4.38
CA ALA A 13 0.26 7.14 -4.76
C ALA A 13 1.22 8.27 -4.36
N ARG A 14 2.35 7.93 -3.71
CA ARG A 14 3.35 8.88 -3.17
C ARG A 14 2.75 9.97 -2.26
N THR A 15 1.61 9.68 -1.65
CA THR A 15 0.79 10.65 -0.91
C THR A 15 0.13 9.97 0.29
N ILE A 16 0.19 10.59 1.45
CA ILE A 16 -0.48 10.18 2.68
C ILE A 16 -1.87 10.84 2.69
N PRO A 17 -2.96 10.05 2.74
CA PRO A 17 -4.31 10.59 2.74
C PRO A 17 -4.64 11.25 4.09
N PRO A 18 -5.49 12.30 4.09
CA PRO A 18 -5.86 13.04 5.28
C PRO A 18 -6.71 12.23 6.25
N SER A 19 -6.64 12.59 7.52
CA SER A 19 -7.49 12.07 8.59
C SER A 19 -8.64 13.05 8.83
N HIS A 20 -9.82 12.75 8.29
CA HIS A 20 -10.94 13.69 8.18
C HIS A 20 -11.54 14.16 9.51
N HIS A 21 -11.50 13.36 10.57
CA HIS A 21 -12.16 13.67 11.84
C HIS A 21 -11.22 14.28 12.90
N PHE A 22 -10.06 14.78 12.48
CA PHE A 22 -9.13 15.46 13.39
C PHE A 22 -9.29 16.98 13.28
N LYS A 23 -9.69 17.63 14.37
CA LYS A 23 -9.83 19.10 14.45
C LYS A 23 -8.95 19.68 15.54
N THR A 24 -9.11 19.20 16.77
CA THR A 24 -8.37 19.66 17.94
C THR A 24 -7.72 18.43 18.59
N PRO A 25 -6.42 18.47 18.93
CA PRO A 25 -5.77 17.36 19.63
C PRO A 25 -6.42 17.14 21.00
N ASN A 26 -6.53 15.88 21.42
CA ASN A 26 -6.93 15.56 22.80
C ASN A 26 -5.87 16.12 23.78
N PRO A 27 -6.25 16.95 24.78
CA PRO A 27 -5.33 17.49 25.79
C PRO A 27 -4.54 16.42 26.56
N GLU A 28 -5.10 15.22 26.73
CA GLU A 28 -4.43 14.10 27.39
C GLU A 28 -3.30 13.49 26.54
N CYS A 29 -3.33 13.71 25.23
CA CYS A 29 -2.28 13.22 24.33
C CYS A 29 -1.14 14.23 24.25
N GLN A 30 -0.26 14.21 25.26
CA GLN A 30 0.90 15.10 25.34
C GLN A 30 1.81 15.07 24.10
N ALA A 31 1.90 13.92 23.41
CA ALA A 31 2.71 13.79 22.20
C ALA A 31 2.18 14.65 21.04
N LEU A 32 0.86 14.76 20.91
CA LEU A 32 0.21 15.65 19.94
C LEU A 32 0.28 17.11 20.39
N VAL A 33 -0.01 17.38 21.67
CA VAL A 33 0.02 18.75 22.23
C VAL A 33 1.42 19.36 22.15
N ALA A 34 2.46 18.59 22.43
CA ALA A 34 3.85 19.03 22.32
C ALA A 34 4.40 19.02 20.87
N GLY A 35 3.61 18.60 19.88
CA GLY A 35 4.03 18.57 18.48
C GLY A 35 5.10 17.53 18.13
N ARG A 36 5.33 16.52 19.00
CA ARG A 36 6.28 15.43 18.72
C ARG A 36 5.79 14.50 17.61
N ILE A 37 4.47 14.38 17.48
CA ILE A 37 3.80 13.70 16.39
C ILE A 37 2.73 14.64 15.82
N GLN A 38 2.48 14.52 14.52
CA GLN A 38 1.50 15.35 13.82
C GLN A 38 0.50 14.47 13.07
N VAL A 39 -0.78 14.80 13.18
CA VAL A 39 -1.81 14.16 12.37
C VAL A 39 -1.87 14.82 11.00
N VAL A 40 -1.87 14.01 9.96
CA VAL A 40 -2.02 14.45 8.57
C VAL A 40 -3.48 14.82 8.34
N THR A 41 -3.78 16.12 8.22
CA THR A 41 -5.14 16.68 7.98
C THR A 41 -5.40 17.00 6.52
N GLU A 42 -4.35 17.07 5.71
CA GLU A 42 -4.40 17.34 4.26
C GLU A 42 -3.55 16.32 3.51
N ALA A 43 -3.83 16.11 2.22
CA ALA A 43 -3.06 15.19 1.39
C ALA A 43 -1.59 15.61 1.36
N THR A 44 -0.71 14.80 1.97
CA THR A 44 0.69 15.18 2.24
C THR A 44 1.63 14.24 1.49
N PRO A 45 2.70 14.73 0.84
CA PRO A 45 3.66 13.85 0.17
C PRO A 45 4.23 12.78 1.10
N PHE A 46 4.24 11.52 0.66
CA PHE A 46 4.87 10.44 1.41
C PHE A 46 6.38 10.55 1.27
N LYS A 47 7.05 11.09 2.29
CA LYS A 47 8.50 11.22 2.37
C LYS A 47 9.11 10.05 3.16
N GLY A 48 10.24 9.53 2.69
CA GLY A 48 10.94 8.41 3.33
C GLY A 48 10.45 7.03 2.90
N ASN A 49 11.08 6.01 3.49
CA ASN A 49 10.89 4.60 3.14
C ASN A 49 10.34 3.75 4.29
N LEU A 50 10.17 4.32 5.49
CA LEU A 50 9.67 3.59 6.65
C LEU A 50 8.24 3.99 7.00
N ALA A 51 7.42 3.00 7.37
CA ALA A 51 6.07 3.20 7.87
C ALA A 51 5.78 2.26 9.04
N GLY A 52 5.42 2.85 10.19
CA GLY A 52 4.91 2.10 11.34
C GLY A 52 3.40 1.89 11.25
N ILE A 53 2.94 0.70 11.63
CA ILE A 53 1.52 0.33 11.69
C ILE A 53 1.26 -0.25 13.07
N ASN A 54 0.17 0.17 13.70
CA ASN A 54 -0.21 -0.28 15.03
C ASN A 54 -1.68 -0.70 15.06
N CYS A 55 -2.00 -1.70 15.90
CA CYS A 55 -3.34 -2.25 16.06
C CYS A 55 -3.54 -2.74 17.49
N PHE A 56 -4.65 -2.35 18.11
CA PHE A 56 -5.05 -2.78 19.44
C PHE A 56 -6.43 -3.46 19.37
N GLY A 57 -6.49 -4.72 19.77
CA GLY A 57 -7.73 -5.49 19.89
C GLY A 57 -8.37 -5.31 21.26
N ILE A 58 -9.71 -5.35 21.31
CA ILE A 58 -10.50 -5.19 22.54
C ILE A 58 -10.12 -6.25 23.60
N GLY A 59 -9.72 -7.45 23.17
CA GLY A 59 -9.27 -8.53 24.07
C GLY A 59 -7.87 -8.34 24.66
N GLY A 60 -7.23 -7.19 24.47
CA GLY A 60 -5.89 -6.90 24.98
C GLY A 60 -4.73 -7.31 24.04
N THR A 61 -5.02 -8.00 22.93
CA THR A 61 -4.01 -8.34 21.93
C THR A 61 -3.58 -7.08 21.17
N SER A 62 -2.28 -6.80 21.18
CA SER A 62 -1.69 -5.73 20.39
C SER A 62 -0.79 -6.30 19.30
N ALA A 63 -0.71 -5.60 18.17
CA ALA A 63 0.19 -5.94 17.08
C ALA A 63 0.80 -4.66 16.51
N HIS A 64 2.12 -4.68 16.34
CA HIS A 64 2.89 -3.61 15.73
C HIS A 64 3.71 -4.17 14.57
N ALA A 65 3.79 -3.42 13.48
CA ALA A 65 4.59 -3.76 12.32
C ALA A 65 5.28 -2.52 11.76
N MET A 66 6.46 -2.73 11.20
CA MET A 66 7.20 -1.71 10.46
C MET A 66 7.40 -2.20 9.02
N LEU A 67 7.07 -1.36 8.06
CA LEU A 67 7.29 -1.60 6.64
C LEU A 67 8.42 -0.72 6.16
N GLU A 68 9.33 -1.31 5.41
CA GLU A 68 10.40 -0.63 4.69
C GLU A 68 10.16 -0.74 3.19
N PHE A 69 10.38 0.35 2.47
CA PHE A 69 10.20 0.45 1.03
C PHE A 69 11.55 0.70 0.37
N ASP A 70 12.18 -0.37 -0.09
CA ASP A 70 13.40 -0.26 -0.87
C ASP A 70 13.12 0.33 -2.26
N CYS A 71 13.99 1.24 -2.67
CA CYS A 71 14.12 1.58 -4.09
C CYS A 71 14.80 0.38 -4.76
N ILE A 72 14.02 -0.61 -5.19
CA ILE A 72 14.56 -1.64 -6.09
C ILE A 72 14.87 -0.93 -7.40
N GLU A 73 16.16 -0.76 -7.68
CA GLU A 73 16.66 -0.19 -8.92
C GLU A 73 16.56 -1.26 -10.02
N THR A 74 15.34 -1.48 -10.52
CA THR A 74 15.00 -2.47 -11.56
C THR A 74 15.47 -2.04 -12.96
N GLN A 75 16.67 -1.50 -13.10
CA GLN A 75 17.21 -1.12 -14.42
C GLN A 75 18.39 -1.97 -14.88
N ARG A 76 19.05 -2.74 -14.01
CA ARG A 76 20.30 -3.45 -14.39
C ARG A 76 20.15 -4.89 -14.89
N GLN A 77 18.95 -5.46 -14.89
CA GLN A 77 18.72 -6.85 -15.31
C GLN A 77 17.99 -7.02 -16.65
N LEU A 78 17.35 -5.97 -17.19
CA LEU A 78 16.67 -6.06 -18.49
C LEU A 78 17.61 -5.81 -19.69
N GLU A 79 18.69 -5.04 -19.52
CA GLU A 79 19.69 -4.82 -20.59
C GLU A 79 20.65 -6.00 -20.78
N ASN A 80 20.86 -6.85 -19.75
CA ASN A 80 21.78 -7.99 -19.85
C ASN A 80 21.11 -9.31 -20.26
N HIS A 81 19.79 -9.33 -20.47
CA HIS A 81 19.05 -10.55 -20.85
C HIS A 81 18.34 -10.44 -22.20
N SER A 82 18.52 -9.32 -22.92
CA SER A 82 17.90 -9.08 -24.22
C SER A 82 18.52 -9.90 -25.36
N GLU A 83 19.65 -10.60 -25.15
CA GLU A 83 20.29 -11.43 -26.18
C GLU A 83 19.95 -12.93 -26.13
N ASN A 84 19.20 -13.46 -25.14
CA ASN A 84 19.02 -14.93 -25.05
C ASN A 84 17.70 -15.43 -24.45
N VAL A 85 16.58 -14.71 -24.60
CA VAL A 85 15.29 -15.21 -24.13
C VAL A 85 14.22 -15.14 -25.21
N GLU A 86 14.31 -16.08 -26.16
CA GLU A 86 13.16 -16.56 -26.91
C GLU A 86 12.29 -17.40 -25.96
N LEU A 87 11.38 -16.73 -25.24
CA LEU A 87 10.38 -17.41 -24.42
C LEU A 87 9.26 -17.91 -25.34
N SER A 88 9.35 -19.19 -25.73
CA SER A 88 8.23 -20.00 -26.19
C SER A 88 7.17 -20.07 -25.09
N ILE A 89 6.32 -19.05 -24.97
CA ILE A 89 5.08 -19.11 -24.20
C ILE A 89 3.98 -19.42 -25.20
N ASP A 90 3.49 -20.66 -25.12
CA ASP A 90 2.40 -21.17 -25.94
C ASP A 90 1.11 -20.40 -25.59
N ASN A 91 0.81 -19.38 -26.39
CA ASN A 91 -0.29 -18.42 -26.18
C ASN A 91 -1.68 -19.02 -26.49
N ALA A 92 -1.77 -20.34 -26.70
CA ALA A 92 -2.99 -21.05 -27.09
C ALA A 92 -3.89 -21.42 -25.89
N GLU A 93 -3.33 -21.59 -24.70
CA GLU A 93 -4.08 -22.16 -23.56
C GLU A 93 -4.97 -21.14 -22.83
N TRP A 94 -4.59 -19.86 -22.83
CA TRP A 94 -5.32 -18.80 -22.12
C TRP A 94 -6.60 -18.36 -22.84
N ARG A 95 -6.68 -18.49 -24.17
CA ARG A 95 -7.85 -18.07 -24.95
C ARG A 95 -9.03 -19.02 -24.80
N SER A 96 -8.81 -20.28 -24.40
CA SER A 96 -9.89 -21.27 -24.27
C SER A 96 -10.66 -21.15 -22.95
N ASN A 97 -10.14 -20.44 -21.94
CA ASN A 97 -10.76 -20.34 -20.60
C ASN A 97 -11.38 -18.95 -20.31
N MET A 98 -11.41 -18.05 -21.30
CA MET A 98 -11.99 -16.70 -21.15
C MET A 98 -13.32 -16.50 -21.89
N ASP A 99 -13.94 -17.57 -22.38
CA ASP A 99 -15.24 -17.55 -23.09
C ASP A 99 -16.38 -18.20 -22.29
N LEU A 100 -16.37 -18.07 -20.95
CA LEU A 100 -17.52 -18.48 -20.13
C LEU A 100 -18.05 -17.31 -19.28
N ASN A 101 -19.25 -16.88 -19.65
CA ASN A 101 -20.23 -16.09 -18.90
C ASN A 101 -20.23 -14.56 -19.04
N THR A 102 -20.54 -14.06 -20.24
CA THR A 102 -21.22 -12.75 -20.39
C THR A 102 -22.53 -12.80 -21.21
N GLU A 103 -23.11 -13.97 -21.47
CA GLU A 103 -24.45 -14.08 -22.09
C GLU A 103 -25.32 -15.15 -21.42
N ASN A 104 -25.84 -14.86 -20.22
CA ASN A 104 -27.20 -15.22 -19.77
C ASN A 104 -27.37 -14.89 -18.28
N ILE A 105 -27.88 -13.70 -18.00
CA ILE A 105 -28.52 -13.37 -16.73
C ILE A 105 -29.98 -13.04 -17.09
N PRO A 106 -30.96 -13.92 -16.83
CA PRO A 106 -32.36 -13.52 -16.90
C PRO A 106 -32.67 -12.59 -15.71
N PHE A 107 -33.52 -11.59 -15.98
CA PHE A 107 -34.07 -10.65 -15.00
C PHE A 107 -34.70 -11.31 -13.78
#